data_AF-K1TT28-F1
#
_entry.id   AF-K1TT28-F1
#
_cell.length_a   1.000
_cell.length_b   1.000
_cell.length_c   1.000
_cell.angle_alpha   90.00
_cell.angle_beta   90.00
_cell.angle_gamma   90.00
#
_symmetry.space_group_name_H-M   'P 1'
#
loop_
_entity.id
_entity.type
_entity.pdbx_description
1 polymer ?
#
loop_
_entity_poly.entity_id
_entity_poly.type
_entity_poly.pdbx_seq_one_letter_code
_entity_poly.pdbx_strand_id
1 'polypeptide(L)' 'MEETFSYPVQTGIVSEETSATMRYILEMVVAEGSGRNGQVQGFRVGGKTATSQTLPRGSGRYIS' A
#
# COMPACT_ATOMS: atom_id res chain seq x y z
N MET A 1 22.31 -4.30 18.27
CA MET A 1 22.72 -3.14 17.46
C MET A 1 21.56 -2.82 16.55
N GLU A 2 21.04 -1.60 16.61
CA GLU A 2 19.90 -1.17 15.78
C GLU A 2 20.50 -0.51 14.52
N GLU A 3 20.40 -1.17 13.37
CA GLU A 3 20.83 -0.57 12.11
C GLU A 3 19.76 0.39 11.63
N THR A 4 20.12 1.67 11.56
CA THR A 4 19.26 2.71 10.98
C THR A 4 19.66 2.92 9.53
N PHE A 5 18.77 2.53 8.61
CA PHE A 5 18.96 2.79 7.19
C PHE A 5 18.52 4.23 6.86
N SER A 6 19.37 4.97 6.15
CA SER A 6 19.06 6.30 5.65
C SER A 6 19.09 6.29 4.12
N TYR A 7 18.01 6.75 3.50
CA TYR A 7 17.85 6.82 2.04
C TYR A 7 17.64 8.26 1.59
N PRO A 8 18.09 8.64 0.37
CA PRO A 8 17.86 9.97 -0.15
C PRO A 8 16.36 10.24 -0.34
N VAL A 9 15.92 11.40 0.14
CA VAL A 9 14.55 11.89 -0.05
C VAL A 9 14.51 12.79 -1.27
N GLN A 10 13.57 12.53 -2.18
CA GLN A 10 13.33 13.35 -3.37
C GLN A 10 11.85 13.63 -3.55
N THR A 11 11.54 14.81 -4.10
CA THR A 11 10.18 15.17 -4.54
C THR A 11 9.95 14.73 -5.98
N GLY A 12 8.70 14.51 -6.37
CA GLY A 12 8.38 14.18 -7.76
C GLY A 12 8.89 12.79 -8.19
N ILE A 13 8.72 11.78 -7.32
CA ILE A 13 9.15 10.39 -7.57
C ILE A 13 8.64 9.85 -8.92
N VAL A 14 7.44 10.26 -9.31
CA VAL A 14 6.78 9.88 -10.56
C VAL A 14 6.12 11.10 -11.20
N SER A 15 5.81 11.01 -12.50
CA SER A 15 5.11 12.07 -13.22
C SER A 15 3.69 12.29 -12.67
N GLU A 16 3.14 13.49 -12.93
CA GLU A 16 1.75 13.80 -12.60
C GLU A 16 0.76 12.85 -13.31
N GLU A 17 1.06 12.48 -14.56
CA GLU A 17 0.29 11.52 -15.35
C GLU A 17 0.28 10.12 -14.71
N THR A 18 1.44 9.65 -14.26
CA THR A 18 1.55 8.38 -13.53
C THR A 18 0.74 8.44 -12.25
N SER A 19 0.83 9.55 -11.52
CA SER A 19 0.08 9.77 -10.29
C SER A 19 -1.44 9.78 -10.53
N ALA A 20 -1.90 10.42 -11.60
CA ALA A 20 -3.31 10.46 -11.99
C ALA A 20 -3.83 9.06 -12.35
N THR A 21 -3.07 8.32 -13.14
CA THR A 21 -3.38 6.93 -13.51
C THR A 21 -3.48 6.04 -12.28
N MET A 22 -2.51 6.14 -11.36
CA MET A 22 -2.50 5.35 -10.13
C MET A 22 -3.68 5.67 -9.21
N ARG A 23 -4.08 6.95 -9.07
CA ARG A 23 -5.26 7.32 -8.28
C ARG A 23 -6.52 6.65 -8.83
N TYR A 24 -6.74 6.71 -10.14
CA TYR A 24 -7.88 6.05 -10.77
C TYR A 24 -7.89 4.53 -10.51
N ILE A 25 -6.77 3.86 -10.71
CA ILE A 25 -6.65 2.41 -10.48
C ILE A 25 -6.95 2.05 -9.02
N LEU A 26 -6.43 2.83 -8.07
CA LEU A 26 -6.62 2.59 -6.64
C LEU A 26 -8.03 2.94 -6.17
N GLU A 27 -8.71 3.88 -6.81
CA GLU A 27 -10.14 4.15 -6.60
C GLU A 27 -10.98 2.91 -6.97
N MET A 28 -10.66 2.22 -8.06
CA MET A 28 -11.36 0.99 -8.45
C MET A 28 -11.21 -0.14 -7.42
N VAL A 29 -10.07 -0.24 -6.74
CA VAL A 29 -9.87 -1.24 -5.68
C VAL A 29 -10.83 -1.02 -4.50
N VAL A 30 -11.17 0.24 -4.22
CA VAL A 30 -12.14 0.61 -3.19
C VAL A 30 -13.56 0.45 -3.73
N ALA A 31 -13.86 0.96 -4.92
CA ALA A 31 -15.21 0.91 -5.49
C ALA A 31 -15.71 -0.53 -5.73
N GLU A 32 -14.85 -1.41 -6.26
CA GLU A 32 -15.25 -2.73 -6.77
C GLU A 32 -14.45 -3.89 -6.16
N GLY A 33 -13.30 -3.60 -5.55
CA GLY A 33 -12.35 -4.61 -5.09
C GLY A 33 -12.48 -5.04 -3.63
N SER A 34 -11.34 -5.51 -3.10
CA SER A 34 -11.17 -5.93 -1.70
C SER A 34 -11.17 -4.76 -0.72
N GLY A 35 -11.00 -3.53 -1.20
CA GLY A 35 -10.91 -2.31 -0.40
C GLY A 35 -12.24 -1.65 -0.06
N ARG A 36 -13.38 -2.25 -0.42
CA ARG A 36 -14.74 -1.66 -0.32
C ARG A 36 -15.12 -1.00 0.99
N ASN A 37 -14.63 -1.52 2.12
CA ASN A 37 -14.92 -0.96 3.43
C ASN A 37 -14.16 0.36 3.71
N GLY A 38 -13.21 0.73 2.85
CA GLY A 38 -12.48 2.00 2.91
C GLY A 38 -13.20 3.17 2.24
N GLN A 39 -14.38 2.96 1.64
CA GLN A 39 -15.13 4.03 0.99
C GLN A 39 -15.68 5.03 2.01
N VAL A 40 -15.59 6.32 1.69
CA VAL A 40 -16.21 7.41 2.45
C VAL A 40 -17.25 8.11 1.56
N GLN A 41 -18.47 8.28 2.06
CA GLN A 41 -19.55 8.90 1.31
C GLN A 41 -19.20 10.36 0.95
N GLY A 42 -19.39 10.74 -0.32
CA GLY A 42 -19.12 12.10 -0.80
C GLY A 42 -17.66 12.37 -1.20
N PHE A 43 -16.76 11.40 -1.07
CA PHE A 43 -15.34 11.54 -1.42
C PHE A 43 -14.89 10.48 -2.43
N ARG A 44 -13.92 10.85 -3.27
CA ARG A 44 -13.15 9.88 -4.06
C ARG A 44 -12.03 9.32 -3.20
N VAL A 45 -12.01 8.01 -3.02
CA VAL A 45 -11.06 7.33 -2.14
C VAL A 45 -10.37 6.24 -2.92
N GLY A 46 -9.05 6.36 -3.08
CA GLY A 46 -8.19 5.29 -3.59
C GLY A 46 -7.48 4.57 -2.46
N GLY A 47 -7.33 3.26 -2.56
CA GLY A 47 -6.70 2.47 -1.51
C GLY A 47 -6.24 1.11 -1.97
N LYS A 48 -5.40 0.46 -1.16
CA LYS A 48 -4.95 -0.91 -1.39
C LYS A 48 -5.05 -1.71 -0.10
N THR A 49 -5.59 -2.92 -0.20
CA THR A 49 -5.55 -3.87 0.92
C THR A 49 -4.20 -4.57 0.98
N ALA A 50 -3.69 -4.78 2.19
CA ALA A 50 -2.54 -5.62 2.47
C ALA A 50 -2.92 -6.65 3.54
N THR A 51 -2.53 -7.89 3.30
CA THR A 51 -2.65 -8.98 4.27
C THR A 51 -1.35 -9.76 4.20
N SER A 52 -0.68 -9.93 5.34
CA SER A 52 0.54 -10.73 5.45
C SER A 52 0.30 -11.85 6.44
N GLN A 53 0.83 -13.04 6.14
CA GLN A 53 0.84 -14.13 7.09
C GLN A 53 2.04 -13.95 8.03
N THR A 54 1.81 -14.10 9.33
CA THR A 54 2.91 -14.22 10.29
C THR A 54 3.49 -15.62 10.24
N LEU A 55 4.78 -15.77 10.50
CA LEU A 55 5.40 -17.08 10.67
C LEU A 55 4.67 -17.86 11.79
N PRO A 56 4.55 -19.20 11.68
CA PRO A 56 3.95 -20.01 12.73
C PRO A 56 4.66 -19.75 14.06
N ARG A 57 3.91 -19.36 15.09
CA ARG A 57 4.45 -19.23 16.44
C ARG A 57 5.00 -20.59 16.88
N GLY A 58 6.32 -20.70 17.01
CA GLY A 58 7.01 -21.90 17.49
C GLY A 58 7.76 -22.74 16.43
N SER A 59 7.79 -22.35 15.15
CA SER A 59 8.49 -23.17 14.12
C SER A 59 9.98 -22.89 13.95
N GLY A 60 10.55 -21.87 14.63
CA GLY A 60 11.98 -21.55 14.61
C GLY A 60 12.57 -21.24 13.22
N ARG A 61 11.73 -21.11 12.20
CA ARG A 61 12.14 -20.91 10.81
C ARG A 61 11.88 -19.46 10.41
N TYR A 62 12.96 -18.69 10.35
CA TYR A 62 12.97 -17.42 9.62
C TYR A 62 13.04 -17.75 8.12
N ILE A 63 12.20 -17.09 7.33
CA ILE A 63 12.30 -17.11 5.88
C ILE A 63 13.59 -16.37 5.49
N SER A 64 14.53 -17.09 4.88
CA SER A 64 15.73 -16.55 4.23
C SER A 64 15.39 -15.93 2.88
#